data_AF-A0AAN6FQ74-F1
#
_entry.id   AF-A0AAN6FQ74-F1
#
_cell.length_a   1.000
_cell.length_b   1.000
_cell.length_c   1.000
_cell.angle_alpha   90.00
_cell.angle_beta   90.00
_cell.angle_gamma   90.00
#
_symmetry.space_group_name_H-M   'P 1'
#
loop_
_entity.id
_entity.type
_entity.pdbx_description
1 polymer ?
#
loop_
_entity_poly.entity_id
_entity_poly.type
_entity_poly.pdbx_seq_one_letter_code
_entity_poly.pdbx_strand_id
1 'polypeptide(L)'
;MYVVNGMPEQEARPWPGVDYYPDDPGVNGNIGKAFLGSPNGNAVAFFLAQHEALIGKRLTVEKVRYWGDAWAQYDLHLLFYIVEVPEADKSLTPTLS
;
A
#
# COMPACT_ATOMS: atom_id res chain seq x y z
N MET A 1 -17.46 -19.38 -17.20
CA MET A 1 -16.10 -19.33 -16.64
C MET A 1 -15.17 -19.57 -17.80
N TYR A 2 -14.51 -18.51 -18.28
CA TYR A 2 -13.58 -18.64 -19.40
C TYR A 2 -12.18 -18.84 -18.85
N VAL A 3 -11.37 -19.62 -19.57
CA VAL A 3 -9.97 -19.91 -19.23
C VAL A 3 -9.13 -19.31 -20.33
N VAL A 4 -8.16 -18.49 -19.96
CA VAL A 4 -7.18 -17.92 -20.90
C VAL A 4 -5.83 -18.48 -20.51
N ASN A 5 -5.17 -19.17 -21.44
CA ASN A 5 -3.83 -19.75 -21.24
C ASN A 5 -3.70 -20.62 -19.96
N GLY A 6 -4.76 -21.35 -19.59
CA GLY A 6 -4.73 -22.29 -18.46
C GLY A 6 -4.78 -21.65 -17.07
N MET A 7 -4.93 -20.32 -16.96
CA MET A 7 -5.10 -19.62 -15.68
C MET A 7 -6.56 -19.18 -15.52
N PRO A 8 -7.16 -19.31 -14.31
CA PRO A 8 -8.51 -18.84 -14.07
C PRO A 8 -8.57 -17.30 -14.21
N GLU A 9 -9.65 -16.80 -14.81
CA GLU A 9 -10.05 -15.40 -15.05
C GLU A 9 -10.11 -14.49 -13.78
N GLN A 10 -9.64 -14.99 -12.63
CA GLN A 10 -9.82 -14.41 -11.28
C GLN A 10 -8.90 -13.24 -10.92
N GLU A 11 -8.04 -12.77 -11.82
CA GLU A 11 -7.00 -11.78 -11.46
C GLU A 11 -7.29 -10.34 -11.91
N ALA A 12 -8.30 -10.11 -12.75
CA ALA A 12 -8.69 -8.76 -13.14
C ALA A 12 -9.49 -8.11 -12.00
N ARG A 13 -8.91 -7.09 -11.39
CA ARG A 13 -9.63 -6.22 -10.46
C ARG A 13 -9.70 -4.85 -11.09
N PRO A 14 -10.73 -4.56 -11.93
CA PRO A 14 -10.84 -3.24 -12.55
C PRO A 14 -10.97 -2.17 -11.46
N TRP A 15 -10.62 -0.94 -11.79
CA TRP A 15 -10.83 0.20 -10.90
C TRP A 15 -12.27 0.19 -10.34
N PRO A 16 -12.48 0.36 -9.03
CA PRO A 16 -11.50 0.80 -8.02
C PRO A 16 -10.63 -0.29 -7.39
N GLY A 17 -10.76 -1.55 -7.79
CA GLY A 17 -9.98 -2.64 -7.22
C GLY A 17 -10.40 -3.02 -5.80
N VAL A 18 -9.46 -3.46 -4.98
CA VAL A 18 -9.70 -3.94 -3.61
C VAL A 18 -8.67 -3.39 -2.64
N ASP A 19 -9.17 -3.04 -1.46
CA ASP A 19 -8.38 -2.53 -0.33
C ASP A 19 -7.90 -3.68 0.55
N TYR A 20 -6.63 -3.61 0.95
CA TYR A 20 -6.01 -4.48 1.95
C TYR A 20 -5.46 -3.63 3.08
N TYR A 21 -5.91 -3.90 4.31
CA TYR A 21 -5.50 -3.20 5.52
C TYR A 21 -4.42 -4.02 6.24
N PRO A 22 -3.15 -3.56 6.29
CA PRO A 22 -2.06 -4.32 6.91
C PRO A 22 -2.29 -4.66 8.39
N ASP A 23 -3.08 -3.84 9.10
CA ASP A 23 -3.39 -4.04 10.51
C ASP A 23 -4.55 -5.02 10.75
N ASP A 24 -5.29 -5.42 9.71
CA ASP A 24 -6.37 -6.39 9.84
C ASP A 24 -5.82 -7.78 10.24
N PRO A 25 -6.53 -8.53 11.08
CA PRO A 25 -6.18 -9.92 11.32
C PRO A 25 -6.50 -10.80 10.10
N GLY A 26 -5.68 -11.84 9.89
CA GLY A 26 -5.95 -12.89 8.90
C GLY A 26 -5.38 -12.63 7.50
N VAL A 27 -5.99 -13.24 6.49
CA VAL A 27 -5.43 -13.32 5.13
C VAL A 27 -5.30 -11.94 4.48
N ASN A 28 -6.29 -11.07 4.65
CA ASN A 28 -6.26 -9.72 4.05
C ASN A 28 -5.13 -8.87 4.63
N GLY A 29 -4.90 -8.91 5.95
CA GLY A 29 -3.77 -8.22 6.56
C GLY A 29 -2.42 -8.80 6.15
N ASN A 30 -2.32 -10.12 5.99
CA ASN A 30 -1.10 -10.75 5.48
C ASN A 30 -0.78 -10.29 4.03
N ILE A 31 -1.79 -10.14 3.18
CA ILE A 31 -1.62 -9.58 1.82
C ILE A 31 -1.19 -8.11 1.89
N GLY A 32 -1.83 -7.30 2.74
CA GLY A 32 -1.44 -5.92 2.97
C GLY A 32 0.03 -5.78 3.40
N LYS A 33 0.48 -6.61 4.36
CA LYS A 33 1.88 -6.68 4.80
C LYS A 33 2.82 -7.13 3.67
N ALA A 34 2.39 -8.07 2.83
CA ALA A 34 3.18 -8.48 1.67
C ALA A 34 3.37 -7.32 0.67
N PHE A 35 2.35 -6.50 0.43
CA PHE A 35 2.51 -5.29 -0.38
C PHE A 35 3.48 -4.28 0.26
N LEU A 36 3.41 -4.07 1.57
CA LEU A 36 4.36 -3.20 2.28
C LEU A 36 5.81 -3.70 2.19
N GLY A 37 6.03 -5.02 2.28
CA GLY A 37 7.37 -5.62 2.18
C GLY A 37 7.90 -5.74 0.75
N SER A 38 7.08 -5.45 -0.26
CA SER A 38 7.49 -5.50 -1.66
C SER A 38 8.42 -4.33 -2.04
N PRO A 39 9.13 -4.39 -3.18
CA PRO A 39 9.89 -3.25 -3.68
C PRO A 39 9.07 -1.95 -3.79
N ASN A 40 7.78 -2.04 -4.15
CA ASN A 40 6.88 -0.89 -4.25
C ASN A 40 6.55 -0.30 -2.87
N GLY A 41 6.31 -1.16 -1.87
CA GLY A 41 6.10 -0.73 -0.49
C GLY A 41 7.35 -0.10 0.12
N ASN A 42 8.53 -0.67 -0.15
CA ASN A 42 9.81 -0.10 0.26
C ASN A 42 10.03 1.31 -0.32
N ALA A 43 9.67 1.55 -1.58
CA ALA A 43 9.77 2.88 -2.18
C ALA A 43 8.94 3.92 -1.42
N VAL A 44 7.72 3.56 -0.99
CA VAL A 44 6.87 4.42 -0.16
C VAL A 44 7.50 4.66 1.22
N ALA A 45 8.05 3.62 1.85
CA ALA A 45 8.74 3.76 3.13
C ALA A 45 9.96 4.70 3.03
N PHE A 46 10.77 4.56 1.98
CA PHE A 46 11.88 5.47 1.71
C PHE A 46 11.40 6.90 1.47
N PHE A 47 10.33 7.09 0.71
CA PHE A 47 9.75 8.41 0.49
C PHE A 47 9.35 9.08 1.80
N LEU A 48 8.64 8.38 2.69
CA LEU A 48 8.26 8.91 4.00
C LEU A 48 9.49 9.23 4.88
N ALA A 49 10.47 8.32 4.92
CA ALA A 49 11.69 8.50 5.70
C ALA A 49 12.54 9.70 5.22
N GLN A 50 12.66 9.91 3.92
CA GLN A 50 13.38 11.05 3.35
C GLN A 50 12.78 12.40 3.75
N HIS A 51 11.48 12.45 4.02
CA HIS A 51 10.78 13.67 4.39
C HIS A 51 10.51 13.76 5.89
N GLU A 52 11.02 12.83 6.70
CA GLU A 52 10.79 12.80 8.14
C GLU A 52 11.18 14.13 8.82
N ALA A 53 12.20 14.84 8.32
CA ALA A 53 12.60 16.16 8.81
C ALA A 53 11.57 17.30 8.53
N LEU A 54 10.60 17.08 7.65
CA LEU A 54 9.55 18.04 7.31
C LEU A 54 8.19 17.61 7.88
N ILE A 55 7.89 16.31 7.83
CA ILE A 55 6.61 15.77 8.26
C ILE A 55 6.64 15.17 9.67
N GLY A 56 7.80 14.90 10.25
CA GLY A 56 7.94 14.12 11.49
C GLY A 56 7.54 12.65 11.29
N LYS A 57 7.56 11.86 12.37
CA LYS A 57 7.16 10.44 12.36
C LYS A 57 5.65 10.23 12.48
N ARG A 58 4.84 11.08 11.82
CA ARG A 58 3.38 11.07 11.98
C ARG A 58 2.62 10.37 10.87
N LEU A 59 3.26 9.95 9.80
CA LEU A 59 2.57 9.36 8.66
C LEU A 59 2.81 7.85 8.58
N THR A 60 1.73 7.10 8.31
CA THR A 60 1.78 5.65 8.07
C THR A 60 0.89 5.27 6.89
N VAL A 61 1.02 4.04 6.41
CA VAL A 61 0.10 3.46 5.43
C VAL A 61 -1.08 2.82 6.17
N GLU A 62 -2.30 3.32 5.95
CA GLU A 62 -3.54 2.72 6.47
C GLU A 62 -3.92 1.46 5.69
N LYS A 63 -3.83 1.55 4.36
CA LYS A 63 -4.23 0.49 3.44
C LYS A 63 -3.54 0.60 2.10
N VAL A 64 -3.52 -0.53 1.40
CA VAL A 64 -3.07 -0.63 0.01
C VAL A 64 -4.24 -1.04 -0.86
N ARG A 65 -4.54 -0.23 -1.87
CA ARG A 65 -5.51 -0.56 -2.90
C ARG A 65 -4.79 -1.17 -4.09
N TYR A 66 -5.27 -2.33 -4.50
CA TYR A 66 -4.75 -3.12 -5.61
C TYR A 66 -5.81 -3.20 -6.71
N TRP A 67 -5.42 -2.85 -7.94
CA TRP A 67 -6.25 -3.01 -9.13
C TRP A 67 -5.38 -3.32 -10.34
N GLY A 68 -5.99 -3.91 -11.37
CA GLY A 68 -5.31 -4.18 -12.62
C GLY A 68 -6.17 -4.94 -13.61
N ASP A 69 -5.76 -4.88 -14.86
CA ASP A 69 -6.38 -5.62 -15.95
C ASP A 69 -5.63 -6.96 -16.16
N ALA A 70 -6.32 -8.10 -16.02
CA ALA A 70 -5.73 -9.42 -16.27
C ALA A 70 -5.29 -9.62 -17.73
N TRP A 71 -5.77 -8.78 -18.65
CA TRP A 71 -5.42 -8.84 -20.06
C TRP A 71 -4.14 -8.05 -20.41
N ALA A 72 -3.65 -7.24 -19.48
CA ALA A 72 -2.47 -6.43 -19.67
C ALA A 72 -1.35 -6.88 -18.70
N GLN A 73 -0.32 -7.49 -19.28
CA GLN A 73 0.81 -8.12 -18.57
C GLN A 73 1.57 -7.20 -17.59
N TYR A 74 1.34 -5.88 -17.67
CA TYR A 74 2.00 -4.85 -16.86
C TYR A 74 1.04 -3.84 -16.23
N ASP A 75 -0.27 -4.10 -16.22
CA ASP A 75 -1.27 -3.13 -15.74
C ASP A 75 -1.66 -3.38 -14.28
N LEU A 76 -0.66 -3.57 -13.43
CA LEU A 76 -0.84 -3.77 -11.99
C LEU A 76 -0.52 -2.49 -11.24
N HIS A 77 -1.52 -2.00 -10.52
CA HIS A 77 -1.42 -0.73 -9.81
C HIS A 77 -1.60 -0.94 -8.31
N LEU A 78 -0.80 -0.19 -7.55
CA LEU A 78 -0.88 -0.10 -6.10
C LEU A 78 -1.06 1.36 -5.70
N LEU A 79 -2.07 1.64 -4.88
CA LEU A 79 -2.27 2.94 -4.25
C LEU A 79 -2.14 2.77 -2.73
N PHE A 80 -1.16 3.46 -2.16
CA PHE A 80 -0.89 3.47 -0.73
C PHE A 80 -1.59 4.67 -0.10
N TYR A 81 -2.50 4.42 0.83
CA TYR A 81 -3.22 5.46 1.55
C TYR A 81 -2.41 5.89 2.76
N ILE A 82 -1.85 7.11 2.70
CA ILE A 82 -1.06 7.69 3.79
C ILE A 82 -1.98 8.46 4.73
N VAL A 83 -1.96 8.11 6.01
CA VAL A 83 -2.75 8.76 7.06
C VAL A 83 -1.85 9.23 8.19
N GLU A 84 -2.36 10.17 8.99
CA GLU A 84 -1.71 10.55 10.23
C GLU A 84 -1.92 9.48 11.32
N VAL A 85 -0.88 9.20 12.09
CA VAL A 85 -0.94 8.39 13.31
C VAL A 85 -1.16 9.33 14.49
N PRO A 86 -2.32 9.28 15.17
CA PRO A 86 -2.65 10.21 16.26
C PRO A 86 -1.67 10.16 17.44
N GLU A 87 -1.01 9.01 17.63
CA GLU A 87 -0.08 8.73 18.72
C GLU A 87 1.39 9.02 18.37
N ALA A 88 1.68 9.47 17.15
CA ALA A 88 3.03 9.80 16.75
C ALA A 88 3.61 10.86 17.70
N ASP A 89 4.75 10.53 18.29
CA ASP A 89 5.37 11.33 19.33
C ASP A 89 5.59 12.77 18.83
N LYS A 90 4.84 13.71 19.41
CA LYS A 90 4.94 15.13 19.08
C LYS A 90 6.35 15.68 19.33
N SER A 91 7.15 15.02 20.18
CA SER A 91 8.56 15.36 20.42
C SER A 91 9.46 15.11 19.21
N LEU A 92 9.02 14.26 18.26
CA LEU A 92 9.71 13.98 17.00
C LEU A 92 9.26 14.90 15.87
N THR A 93 8.43 15.92 16.16
CA THR A 93 8.10 16.96 15.19
C THR A 93 9.26 17.96 15.18
N PRO A 94 10.05 18.07 14.10
CA PRO A 94 11.10 19.07 14.02
C PRO A 94 10.47 20.45 14.14
N THR A 95 10.97 21.24 15.10
CA THR A 95 10.66 22.66 15.16
C THR A 95 11.40 23.32 14.02
N LEU A 96 10.68 24.03 13.14
CA LEU A 96 11.32 24.88 12.13
C LEU A 96 12.16 25.91 12.90
N SER A 97 13.48 25.76 12.81
CA SER A 97 14.47 26.70 13.35
C SER A 97 14.51 27.99 12.55
#